data_AF-A0A2H3C955-F1
#
_entry.id   AF-A0A2H3C955-F1
#
_cell.length_a   1.000
_cell.length_b   1.000
_cell.length_c   1.000
_cell.angle_alpha   90.00
_cell.angle_beta   90.00
_cell.angle_gamma   90.00
#
_symmetry.space_group_name_H-M   'P 1'
#
loop_
_entity.id
_entity.type
_entity.pdbx_description
1 polymer ?
#
loop_
_entity_poly.entity_id
_entity_poly.type
_entity_poly.pdbx_seq_one_letter_code
_entity_poly.pdbx_strand_id
1 'polypeptide(L)'
;MTDASAASPSSTPGSTKSKSNDDVDAAPNSADSSSTSSAPSANIHMRCLIVTQDASIIIGKGGSHVNEIREKSGARVVVSESIPGNPERILNVSGPLDAVSKAFGLIVRRINDEPFDTPSVPGSRAVTIKFMIPNSRMGSVIGKQGSKIKEIQDASGARLNASEGMLPGSTERVLSVAGVADAIHIATYYIGTILIEAQERMPSASNSSYRPTSHSRRPYSGSSYVPGYSNPYSPPSHHNPPQQMQTQQIYIPNDFVGCIIGKGGSKINEIRHMSASQIKIMEPGAVGVGPGIPAASPGGEGERLVVITGQPSNIQMAVQLLYHRLEQEKQKQLRAQSSS
;
A
#
# COMPACT_ATOMS: atom_id res chain seq x y z
N MET A 1 -89.08 0.53 7.65
CA MET A 1 -88.41 0.70 6.35
C MET A 1 -88.71 -0.54 5.54
N THR A 2 -89.51 -0.31 4.51
CA THR A 2 -90.13 -1.21 3.51
C THR A 2 -89.08 -2.04 2.76
N ASP A 3 -89.32 -3.35 2.57
CA ASP A 3 -89.86 -3.97 1.34
C ASP A 3 -88.78 -4.06 0.24
N ALA A 4 -88.58 -5.10 -0.56
CA ALA A 4 -88.86 -6.53 -0.62
C ALA A 4 -88.15 -7.00 -1.91
N SER A 5 -87.94 -8.31 -2.07
CA SER A 5 -87.90 -9.02 -3.37
C SER A 5 -86.83 -8.63 -4.42
N ALA A 6 -86.36 -9.49 -5.32
CA ALA A 6 -86.52 -10.92 -5.59
C ALA A 6 -85.52 -11.28 -6.72
N ALA A 7 -85.26 -12.59 -6.84
CA ALA A 7 -84.98 -13.39 -8.06
C ALA A 7 -83.90 -12.89 -9.06
N SER A 8 -82.77 -13.59 -9.28
CA SER A 8 -82.58 -14.82 -10.11
C SER A 8 -82.95 -14.64 -11.60
N PRO A 9 -82.41 -15.38 -12.60
CA PRO A 9 -81.29 -16.35 -12.65
C PRO A 9 -80.40 -16.27 -13.94
N SER A 10 -79.50 -17.25 -14.04
CA SER A 10 -78.71 -17.79 -15.18
C SER A 10 -79.16 -17.59 -16.64
N SER A 11 -78.19 -17.47 -17.56
CA SER A 11 -78.16 -18.22 -18.83
C SER A 11 -76.80 -18.12 -19.57
N THR A 12 -76.15 -19.27 -19.76
CA THR A 12 -75.23 -19.67 -20.86
C THR A 12 -75.91 -19.48 -22.24
N PRO A 13 -75.38 -19.87 -23.44
CA PRO A 13 -74.03 -20.21 -23.94
C PRO A 13 -73.71 -19.50 -25.30
N GLY A 14 -72.59 -19.81 -25.98
CA GLY A 14 -72.50 -19.46 -27.42
C GLY A 14 -71.10 -19.47 -28.04
N SER A 15 -70.76 -20.59 -28.68
CA SER A 15 -69.62 -20.79 -29.58
C SER A 15 -69.75 -20.04 -30.91
N THR A 16 -68.66 -19.54 -31.47
CA THR A 16 -68.43 -19.50 -32.94
C THR A 16 -66.94 -19.44 -33.28
N LYS A 17 -66.62 -20.05 -34.41
CA LYS A 17 -65.31 -20.53 -34.87
C LYS A 17 -65.04 -19.93 -36.25
N SER A 18 -63.91 -19.26 -36.46
CA SER A 18 -63.33 -18.94 -37.78
C SER A 18 -61.99 -18.18 -37.58
N LYS A 19 -60.82 -18.83 -37.65
CA LYS A 19 -59.96 -19.07 -38.83
C LYS A 19 -59.49 -17.80 -39.56
N SER A 20 -58.20 -17.47 -39.40
CA SER A 20 -57.30 -17.10 -40.51
C SER A 20 -55.84 -17.25 -40.06
N ASN A 21 -55.03 -17.72 -41.00
CA ASN A 21 -53.67 -18.26 -40.90
C ASN A 21 -52.60 -17.20 -40.59
N ASP A 22 -51.47 -17.61 -40.00
CA ASP A 22 -50.20 -17.78 -40.74
C ASP A 22 -49.08 -18.23 -39.78
N ASP A 23 -48.44 -19.34 -40.15
CA ASP A 23 -47.24 -19.91 -39.55
C ASP A 23 -46.00 -19.05 -39.85
N VAL A 24 -45.16 -18.80 -38.84
CA VAL A 24 -43.70 -18.73 -39.02
C VAL A 24 -42.99 -19.09 -37.71
N ASP A 25 -42.48 -20.31 -37.69
CA ASP A 25 -41.51 -20.86 -36.75
C ASP A 25 -40.11 -20.49 -37.27
N ALA A 26 -39.30 -19.73 -36.52
CA ALA A 26 -37.84 -19.71 -36.65
C ALA A 26 -37.13 -18.86 -35.58
N ALA A 27 -36.37 -19.57 -34.75
CA ALA A 27 -35.10 -19.20 -34.10
C ALA A 27 -35.10 -18.27 -32.86
N PRO A 28 -34.49 -18.73 -31.74
CA PRO A 28 -34.20 -17.86 -30.60
C PRO A 28 -33.02 -16.95 -30.95
N ASN A 29 -33.21 -15.66 -30.71
CA ASN A 29 -32.17 -14.64 -30.79
C ASN A 29 -31.07 -15.01 -29.78
N SER A 30 -29.97 -15.59 -30.26
CA SER A 30 -28.71 -15.64 -29.54
C SER A 30 -28.28 -14.20 -29.30
N ALA A 31 -28.67 -13.68 -28.14
CA ALA A 31 -28.15 -12.44 -27.60
C ALA A 31 -26.63 -12.63 -27.48
N ASP A 32 -25.94 -12.09 -28.48
CA ASP A 32 -24.51 -11.86 -28.50
C ASP A 32 -24.17 -11.12 -27.21
N SER A 33 -23.70 -11.90 -26.23
CA SER A 33 -23.00 -11.41 -25.06
C SER A 33 -21.72 -10.79 -25.59
N SER A 34 -21.83 -9.57 -26.08
CA SER A 34 -20.71 -8.69 -26.35
C SER A 34 -19.99 -8.53 -25.02
N SER A 35 -19.03 -9.43 -24.81
CA SER A 35 -17.96 -9.28 -23.85
C SER A 35 -17.33 -7.94 -24.18
N THR A 36 -17.76 -6.91 -23.45
CA THR A 36 -17.05 -5.66 -23.34
C THR A 36 -15.70 -6.07 -22.79
N SER A 37 -14.74 -6.25 -23.70
CA SER A 37 -13.34 -6.39 -23.37
C SER A 37 -12.92 -5.04 -22.81
N SER A 38 -13.31 -4.77 -21.56
CA SER A 38 -12.75 -3.72 -20.74
C SER A 38 -11.25 -3.98 -20.76
N ALA A 39 -10.49 -3.04 -21.32
CA ALA A 39 -9.04 -3.07 -21.24
C ALA A 39 -8.64 -3.44 -19.80
N PRO A 40 -7.62 -4.29 -19.60
CA PRO A 40 -7.27 -4.77 -18.27
C PRO A 40 -7.02 -3.56 -17.36
N SER A 41 -7.89 -3.36 -16.37
CA SER A 41 -7.76 -2.26 -15.42
C SER A 41 -6.42 -2.42 -14.70
N ALA A 42 -5.63 -1.35 -14.66
CA ALA A 42 -4.28 -1.40 -14.13
C ALA A 42 -4.27 -1.93 -12.69
N ASN A 43 -3.34 -2.83 -12.40
CA ASN A 43 -3.18 -3.40 -11.07
C ASN A 43 -2.65 -2.33 -10.11
N ILE A 44 -3.25 -2.27 -8.93
CA ILE A 44 -2.81 -1.40 -7.84
C ILE A 44 -2.66 -2.19 -6.56
N HIS A 45 -1.73 -1.76 -5.71
CA HIS A 45 -1.58 -2.25 -4.34
C HIS A 45 -1.76 -1.08 -3.37
N MET A 46 -2.79 -1.16 -2.53
CA MET A 46 -3.13 -0.16 -1.52
C MET A 46 -2.97 -0.75 -0.13
N ARG A 47 -2.46 0.09 0.77
CA ARG A 47 -2.18 -0.28 2.16
C ARG A 47 -2.92 0.69 3.07
N CYS A 48 -3.55 0.19 4.12
CA CYS A 48 -4.14 1.05 5.14
C CYS A 48 -3.86 0.55 6.55
N LEU A 49 -3.90 1.48 7.49
CA LEU A 49 -3.85 1.18 8.93
C LEU A 49 -5.27 0.89 9.40
N ILE A 50 -5.42 -0.23 10.11
CA ILE A 50 -6.66 -0.64 10.76
C ILE A 50 -6.39 -0.98 12.21
N VAL A 51 -7.38 -0.84 13.08
CA VAL A 51 -7.25 -1.28 14.47
C VAL A 51 -7.36 -2.81 14.57
N THR A 52 -6.77 -3.38 15.61
CA THR A 52 -6.75 -4.83 15.82
C THR A 52 -8.16 -5.43 15.97
N GLN A 53 -9.11 -4.64 16.49
CA GLN A 53 -10.52 -5.02 16.57
C GLN A 53 -11.14 -5.19 15.18
N ASP A 54 -11.06 -4.17 14.32
CA ASP A 54 -11.53 -4.22 12.93
C ASP A 54 -10.86 -5.35 12.15
N ALA A 55 -9.56 -5.55 12.36
CA ALA A 55 -8.83 -6.64 11.74
C ALA A 55 -9.41 -8.02 12.08
N SER A 56 -9.90 -8.21 13.32
CA SER A 56 -10.52 -9.46 13.75
C SER A 56 -11.87 -9.67 13.06
N ILE A 57 -12.65 -8.60 12.88
CA ILE A 57 -13.93 -8.62 12.14
C ILE A 57 -13.71 -8.91 10.67
N ILE A 58 -12.70 -8.28 10.05
CA ILE A 58 -12.34 -8.46 8.63
C ILE A 58 -11.91 -9.91 8.37
N ILE A 59 -11.12 -10.51 9.26
CA ILE A 59 -10.64 -11.89 9.11
C ILE A 59 -11.79 -12.88 9.30
N GLY A 60 -12.57 -12.73 10.38
CA GLY A 60 -13.62 -13.69 10.74
C GLY A 60 -13.07 -15.03 11.26
N LYS A 61 -13.95 -15.86 11.83
CA LYS A 61 -13.56 -17.18 12.36
C LYS A 61 -13.05 -18.06 11.21
N GLY A 62 -11.84 -18.59 11.34
CA GLY A 62 -11.22 -19.42 10.29
C GLY A 62 -10.95 -18.69 8.98
N GLY A 63 -10.95 -17.35 8.97
CA GLY A 63 -10.78 -16.57 7.74
C GLY A 63 -12.04 -16.45 6.88
N SER A 64 -13.22 -16.84 7.39
CA SER A 64 -14.47 -16.86 6.62
C SER A 64 -14.79 -15.51 5.96
N HIS A 65 -14.71 -14.42 6.73
CA HIS A 65 -15.08 -13.09 6.25
C HIS A 65 -14.11 -12.57 5.20
N VAL A 66 -12.80 -12.73 5.40
CA VAL A 66 -11.80 -12.26 4.44
C VAL A 66 -11.84 -13.08 3.15
N ASN A 67 -12.17 -14.37 3.23
CA ASN A 67 -12.35 -15.21 2.05
C ASN A 67 -13.57 -14.76 1.23
N GLU A 68 -14.70 -14.48 1.87
CA GLU A 68 -15.87 -13.95 1.17
C GLU A 68 -15.59 -12.57 0.54
N ILE A 69 -14.85 -11.69 1.23
CA ILE A 69 -14.43 -10.40 0.65
C ILE A 69 -13.56 -10.62 -0.58
N ARG A 70 -12.59 -11.55 -0.55
CA ARG A 70 -11.73 -11.89 -1.69
C ARG A 70 -12.55 -12.42 -2.88
N GLU A 71 -13.49 -13.33 -2.60
CA GLU A 71 -14.36 -13.92 -3.62
C GLU A 71 -15.25 -12.88 -4.30
N LYS A 72 -15.97 -12.06 -3.52
CA LYS A 72 -16.90 -11.05 -4.06
C LYS A 72 -16.19 -9.87 -4.72
N SER A 73 -14.99 -9.51 -4.27
CA SER A 73 -14.23 -8.39 -4.84
C SER A 73 -13.33 -8.78 -6.00
N GLY A 74 -12.81 -10.02 -6.03
CA GLY A 74 -11.73 -10.41 -6.93
C GLY A 74 -10.35 -9.84 -6.52
N ALA A 75 -10.25 -9.17 -5.36
CA ALA A 75 -9.00 -8.60 -4.87
C ALA A 75 -8.27 -9.55 -3.91
N ARG A 76 -6.94 -9.45 -3.89
CA ARG A 76 -6.10 -10.08 -2.88
C ARG A 76 -6.06 -9.20 -1.63
N VAL A 77 -6.68 -9.67 -0.56
CA VAL A 77 -6.72 -9.00 0.74
C VAL A 77 -5.83 -9.75 1.75
N VAL A 78 -4.87 -9.09 2.40
CA VAL A 78 -3.95 -9.68 3.37
C VAL A 78 -3.80 -8.76 4.58
N VAL A 79 -4.03 -9.30 5.79
CA VAL A 79 -3.85 -8.57 7.04
C VAL A 79 -2.52 -8.96 7.67
N SER A 80 -1.72 -7.99 8.10
CA SER A 80 -0.46 -8.25 8.81
C SER A 80 -0.71 -8.97 10.14
N GLU A 81 0.27 -9.70 10.63
CA GLU A 81 0.24 -10.27 11.98
C GLU A 81 0.02 -9.18 13.03
N SER A 82 -0.61 -9.57 14.15
CA SER A 82 -0.77 -8.67 15.29
C SER A 82 0.55 -8.57 16.05
N ILE A 83 0.94 -7.36 16.43
CA ILE A 83 2.14 -7.10 17.21
C ILE A 83 1.71 -6.76 18.63
N PRO A 84 2.18 -7.50 19.66
CA PRO A 84 1.83 -7.23 21.05
C PRO A 84 2.11 -5.77 21.43
N GLY A 85 1.14 -5.11 22.06
CA GLY A 85 1.23 -3.71 22.47
C GLY A 85 0.99 -2.68 21.35
N ASN A 86 0.81 -3.08 20.10
CA ASN A 86 0.43 -2.19 19.01
C ASN A 86 -1.07 -2.37 18.67
N PRO A 87 -1.91 -1.34 18.83
CA PRO A 87 -3.32 -1.44 18.50
C PRO A 87 -3.58 -1.44 16.98
N GLU A 88 -2.61 -1.06 16.15
CA GLU A 88 -2.74 -0.94 14.70
C GLU A 88 -2.11 -2.15 13.96
N ARG A 89 -2.75 -2.52 12.84
CA ARG A 89 -2.31 -3.54 11.88
C ARG A 89 -2.37 -2.98 10.47
N ILE A 90 -1.64 -3.59 9.55
CA ILE A 90 -1.64 -3.19 8.13
C ILE A 90 -2.57 -4.12 7.36
N LEU A 91 -3.53 -3.54 6.66
CA LEU A 91 -4.33 -4.21 5.64
C LEU A 91 -3.74 -3.91 4.27
N ASN A 92 -3.38 -4.96 3.53
CA ASN A 92 -2.86 -4.89 2.18
C ASN A 92 -3.93 -5.40 1.22
N VAL A 93 -4.31 -4.59 0.23
CA VAL A 93 -5.29 -4.95 -0.80
C VAL A 93 -4.66 -4.72 -2.17
N SER A 94 -4.66 -5.75 -3.02
CA SER A 94 -4.07 -5.69 -4.36
C SER A 94 -4.95 -6.35 -5.42
N GLY A 95 -4.84 -5.87 -6.65
CA GLY A 95 -5.55 -6.39 -7.81
C GLY A 95 -5.91 -5.27 -8.79
N PRO A 96 -6.81 -5.54 -9.74
CA PRO A 96 -7.39 -4.49 -10.59
C PRO A 96 -8.03 -3.40 -9.73
N LEU A 97 -7.97 -2.14 -10.18
CA LEU A 97 -8.49 -1.00 -9.43
C LEU A 97 -9.96 -1.20 -8.99
N ASP A 98 -10.81 -1.69 -9.87
CA ASP A 98 -12.23 -1.96 -9.59
C ASP A 98 -12.41 -2.99 -8.48
N ALA A 99 -11.57 -4.03 -8.48
CA ALA A 99 -11.58 -5.06 -7.45
C ALA A 99 -11.12 -4.50 -6.10
N VAL A 100 -10.05 -3.69 -6.10
CA VAL A 100 -9.51 -3.06 -4.89
C VAL A 100 -10.53 -2.10 -4.28
N SER A 101 -11.13 -1.22 -5.09
CA SER A 101 -12.12 -0.25 -4.63
C SER A 101 -13.37 -0.94 -4.06
N LYS A 102 -13.86 -1.99 -4.74
CA LYS A 102 -14.96 -2.84 -4.26
C LYS A 102 -14.63 -3.53 -2.94
N ALA A 103 -13.41 -4.05 -2.79
CA ALA A 103 -12.98 -4.70 -1.55
C ALA A 103 -13.07 -3.75 -0.35
N PHE A 104 -12.64 -2.49 -0.49
CA PHE A 104 -12.73 -1.51 0.60
C PHE A 104 -14.18 -1.19 0.99
N GLY A 105 -15.11 -1.12 0.03
CA GLY A 105 -16.55 -1.01 0.32
C GLY A 105 -17.08 -2.21 1.12
N LEU A 106 -16.73 -3.44 0.72
CA LEU A 106 -17.11 -4.66 1.43
C LEU A 106 -16.51 -4.76 2.84
N ILE A 107 -15.26 -4.30 3.00
CA ILE A 107 -14.58 -4.23 4.30
C ILE A 107 -15.36 -3.33 5.26
N VAL A 108 -15.76 -2.13 4.80
CA VAL A 108 -16.55 -1.20 5.63
C VAL A 108 -17.91 -1.79 6.00
N ARG A 109 -18.61 -2.41 5.04
CA ARG A 109 -19.86 -3.12 5.32
C ARG A 109 -19.66 -4.20 6.37
N ARG A 110 -18.59 -4.98 6.28
CA ARG A 110 -18.28 -6.01 7.29
C ARG A 110 -17.99 -5.42 8.67
N ILE A 111 -17.22 -4.33 8.75
CA ILE A 111 -16.97 -3.63 10.02
C ILE A 111 -18.28 -3.14 10.63
N ASN A 112 -19.23 -2.71 9.79
CA ASN A 112 -20.56 -2.26 10.18
C ASN A 112 -21.58 -3.37 10.44
N ASP A 113 -21.25 -4.63 10.15
CA ASP A 113 -22.20 -5.75 10.15
C ASP A 113 -23.42 -5.48 9.22
N GLU A 114 -23.14 -4.85 8.08
CA GLU A 114 -24.13 -4.52 7.05
C GLU A 114 -24.08 -5.53 5.89
N PRO A 115 -25.23 -5.88 5.29
CA PRO A 115 -25.30 -6.76 4.12
C PRO A 115 -24.59 -6.16 2.90
N PHE A 116 -23.93 -7.02 2.12
CA PHE A 116 -23.12 -6.62 0.97
C PHE A 116 -23.90 -6.08 -0.22
N ASP A 117 -25.13 -6.58 -0.41
CA ASP A 117 -25.94 -6.27 -1.58
C ASP A 117 -26.89 -5.09 -1.33
N THR A 118 -26.85 -4.50 -0.14
CA THR A 118 -27.68 -3.34 0.21
C THR A 118 -26.88 -2.05 0.03
N PRO A 119 -27.42 -1.05 -0.69
CA PRO A 119 -26.79 0.26 -0.82
C PRO A 119 -26.78 0.98 0.53
N SER A 120 -25.76 1.82 0.73
CA SER A 120 -25.67 2.69 1.90
C SER A 120 -26.78 3.75 1.83
N VAL A 121 -27.43 4.04 2.96
CA VAL A 121 -28.47 5.07 3.06
C VAL A 121 -27.98 6.26 3.87
N PRO A 122 -28.58 7.44 3.72
CA PRO A 122 -28.33 8.55 4.64
C PRO A 122 -28.56 8.11 6.09
N GLY A 123 -27.51 8.14 6.91
CA GLY A 123 -27.53 7.63 8.30
C GLY A 123 -26.80 6.30 8.52
N SER A 124 -26.36 5.60 7.46
CA SER A 124 -25.46 4.46 7.58
C SER A 124 -24.18 4.84 8.34
N ARG A 125 -23.61 3.89 9.06
CA ARG A 125 -22.49 4.17 9.98
C ARG A 125 -21.22 4.50 9.19
N ALA A 126 -20.66 5.67 9.41
CA ALA A 126 -19.41 6.07 8.77
C ALA A 126 -18.20 5.42 9.45
N VAL A 127 -17.24 4.96 8.65
CA VAL A 127 -15.95 4.42 9.09
C VAL A 127 -14.82 5.26 8.50
N THR A 128 -13.72 5.39 9.23
CA THR A 128 -12.52 6.07 8.73
C THR A 128 -11.44 5.06 8.34
N ILE A 129 -11.08 5.02 7.05
CA ILE A 129 -9.97 4.23 6.54
C ILE A 129 -8.73 5.12 6.41
N LYS A 130 -7.60 4.69 6.98
CA LYS A 130 -6.33 5.43 6.98
C LYS A 130 -5.37 4.85 5.94
N PHE A 131 -5.45 5.33 4.70
CA PHE A 131 -4.55 4.89 3.63
C PHE A 131 -3.13 5.39 3.84
N MET A 132 -2.17 4.54 3.52
CA MET A 132 -0.75 4.83 3.59
C MET A 132 -0.29 5.19 2.18
N ILE A 133 -0.04 6.47 1.96
CA ILE A 133 0.32 7.01 0.65
C ILE A 133 1.77 7.47 0.71
N PRO A 134 2.66 7.00 -0.18
CA PRO A 134 4.02 7.52 -0.24
C PRO A 134 4.05 9.03 -0.39
N ASN A 135 4.95 9.70 0.33
CA ASN A 135 5.04 11.16 0.33
C ASN A 135 5.21 11.72 -1.10
N SER A 136 5.96 11.02 -1.96
CA SER A 136 6.15 11.36 -3.38
C SER A 136 4.84 11.40 -4.18
N ARG A 137 3.83 10.61 -3.78
CA ARG A 137 2.53 10.49 -4.46
C ARG A 137 1.40 11.22 -3.73
N MET A 138 1.62 11.70 -2.50
CA MET A 138 0.59 12.44 -1.76
C MET A 138 0.19 13.74 -2.49
N GLY A 139 1.15 14.42 -3.13
CA GLY A 139 0.88 15.66 -3.85
C GLY A 139 -0.08 15.52 -5.03
N SER A 140 -0.08 14.38 -5.73
CA SER A 140 -1.03 14.14 -6.83
C SER A 140 -2.45 13.91 -6.33
N VAL A 141 -2.61 13.25 -5.18
CA VAL A 141 -3.92 13.06 -4.54
C VAL A 141 -4.49 14.38 -4.00
N ILE A 142 -3.65 15.24 -3.43
CA ILE A 142 -4.08 16.56 -2.94
C ILE A 142 -4.44 17.49 -4.11
N GLY A 143 -3.59 17.54 -5.14
CA GLY A 143 -3.72 18.48 -6.26
C GLY A 143 -3.29 19.91 -5.90
N LYS A 144 -3.11 20.75 -6.92
CA LYS A 144 -2.74 22.17 -6.73
C LYS A 144 -3.83 22.87 -5.91
N GLN A 145 -3.46 23.56 -4.84
CA GLN A 145 -4.40 24.23 -3.92
C GLN A 145 -5.47 23.29 -3.32
N GLY A 146 -5.22 21.97 -3.28
CA GLY A 146 -6.20 21.00 -2.81
C GLY A 146 -7.34 20.72 -3.78
N SER A 147 -7.20 21.07 -5.07
CA SER A 147 -8.30 20.90 -6.05
C SER A 147 -8.73 19.44 -6.21
N LYS A 148 -7.77 18.52 -6.31
CA LYS A 148 -8.06 17.11 -6.58
C LYS A 148 -8.69 16.41 -5.37
N ILE A 149 -8.20 16.67 -4.16
CA ILE A 149 -8.81 16.11 -2.95
C ILE A 149 -10.21 16.66 -2.70
N LYS A 150 -10.52 17.89 -3.12
CA LYS A 150 -11.88 18.44 -3.09
C LYS A 150 -12.79 17.74 -4.10
N GLU A 151 -12.33 17.58 -5.34
CA GLU A 151 -13.06 16.84 -6.38
C GLU A 151 -13.41 15.41 -5.93
N ILE A 152 -12.48 14.70 -5.28
CA ILE A 152 -12.74 13.36 -4.74
C ILE A 152 -13.80 13.41 -3.64
N GLN A 153 -13.76 14.40 -2.75
CA GLN A 153 -14.76 14.56 -1.68
C GLN A 153 -16.15 14.82 -2.28
N ASP A 154 -16.23 15.70 -3.27
CA ASP A 154 -17.50 16.06 -3.93
C ASP A 154 -18.09 14.86 -4.69
N ALA A 155 -17.26 14.09 -5.39
CA ALA A 155 -17.71 12.93 -6.16
C ALA A 155 -18.10 11.72 -5.30
N SER A 156 -17.41 11.51 -4.17
CA SER A 156 -17.63 10.33 -3.32
C SER A 156 -18.58 10.57 -2.15
N GLY A 157 -18.79 11.83 -1.74
CA GLY A 157 -19.45 12.16 -0.49
C GLY A 157 -18.65 11.76 0.76
N ALA A 158 -17.41 11.27 0.61
CA ALA A 158 -16.52 10.99 1.72
C ALA A 158 -15.77 12.26 2.15
N ARG A 159 -15.33 12.30 3.40
CA ARG A 159 -14.43 13.33 3.92
C ARG A 159 -12.99 12.84 3.86
N LEU A 160 -12.11 13.61 3.20
CA LEU A 160 -10.71 13.24 3.01
C LEU A 160 -9.79 14.22 3.75
N ASN A 161 -8.84 13.69 4.52
CA ASN A 161 -7.84 14.48 5.25
C ASN A 161 -6.44 13.88 5.11
N ALA A 162 -5.51 14.65 4.55
CA ALA A 162 -4.12 14.24 4.38
C ALA A 162 -3.25 14.75 5.55
N SER A 163 -2.53 13.85 6.23
CA SER A 163 -1.62 14.22 7.31
C SER A 163 -0.46 15.07 6.79
N GLU A 164 -0.03 16.11 7.51
CA GLU A 164 1.14 16.92 7.12
C GLU A 164 2.45 16.15 7.27
N GLY A 165 2.58 15.39 8.37
CA GLY A 165 3.75 14.59 8.70
C GLY A 165 3.73 13.18 8.10
N MET A 166 4.92 12.61 7.97
CA MET A 166 5.17 11.21 7.58
C MET A 166 5.05 10.29 8.78
N LEU A 167 4.71 9.02 8.55
CA LEU A 167 4.70 7.98 9.56
C LEU A 167 6.13 7.74 10.10
N PRO A 168 6.29 7.50 11.42
CA PRO A 168 7.61 7.27 12.01
C PRO A 168 8.35 6.12 11.32
N GLY A 169 9.59 6.35 10.88
CA GLY A 169 10.40 5.32 10.22
C GLY A 169 9.92 4.91 8.81
N SER A 170 9.03 5.67 8.18
CA SER A 170 8.51 5.41 6.83
C SER A 170 8.58 6.65 5.95
N THR A 171 8.49 6.43 4.63
CA THR A 171 8.29 7.48 3.64
C THR A 171 6.82 7.79 3.33
N GLU A 172 5.89 7.16 4.05
CA GLU A 172 4.44 7.25 3.80
C GLU A 172 3.77 8.29 4.71
N ARG A 173 2.77 8.98 4.18
CA ARG A 173 1.85 9.85 4.89
C ARG A 173 0.48 9.18 4.97
N VAL A 174 -0.34 9.59 5.95
CA VAL A 174 -1.68 9.04 6.14
C VAL A 174 -2.70 9.90 5.40
N LEU A 175 -3.50 9.27 4.55
CA LEU A 175 -4.73 9.84 3.99
C LEU A 175 -5.92 9.20 4.70
N SER A 176 -6.59 9.97 5.55
CA SER A 176 -7.81 9.53 6.24
C SER A 176 -9.01 9.77 5.33
N VAL A 177 -9.78 8.72 5.06
CA VAL A 177 -10.99 8.76 4.25
C VAL A 177 -12.14 8.29 5.12
N ALA A 178 -13.06 9.18 5.46
CA ALA A 178 -14.19 8.91 6.33
C ALA A 178 -15.51 8.97 5.55
N GLY A 179 -16.33 7.92 5.65
CA GLY A 179 -17.59 7.86 4.94
C GLY A 179 -18.32 6.54 5.14
N VAL A 180 -19.50 6.42 4.53
CA VAL A 180 -20.24 5.16 4.41
C VAL A 180 -19.56 4.22 3.42
N ALA A 181 -19.97 2.95 3.36
CA ALA A 181 -19.31 1.94 2.54
C ALA A 181 -19.19 2.33 1.05
N ASP A 182 -20.26 2.89 0.46
CA ASP A 182 -20.25 3.29 -0.94
C ASP A 182 -19.39 4.54 -1.18
N ALA A 183 -19.38 5.48 -0.24
CA ALA A 183 -18.50 6.64 -0.29
C ALA A 183 -17.02 6.23 -0.24
N ILE A 184 -16.67 5.27 0.63
CA ILE A 184 -15.30 4.72 0.68
C ILE A 184 -14.95 3.98 -0.61
N HIS A 185 -15.87 3.19 -1.18
CA HIS A 185 -15.66 2.53 -2.47
C HIS A 185 -15.33 3.55 -3.56
N ILE A 186 -16.18 4.57 -3.75
CA ILE A 186 -16.00 5.61 -4.78
C ILE A 186 -14.72 6.40 -4.54
N ALA A 187 -14.47 6.85 -3.30
CA ALA A 187 -13.24 7.59 -2.96
C ALA A 187 -11.99 6.77 -3.26
N THR A 188 -11.99 5.47 -2.92
CA THR A 188 -10.86 4.57 -3.17
C THR A 188 -10.58 4.41 -4.66
N TYR A 189 -11.63 4.33 -5.49
CA TYR A 189 -11.47 4.27 -6.94
C TYR A 189 -10.74 5.50 -7.48
N TYR A 190 -11.21 6.71 -7.14
CA TYR A 190 -10.55 7.95 -7.59
C TYR A 190 -9.12 8.11 -7.06
N ILE A 191 -8.89 7.79 -5.79
CA ILE A 191 -7.53 7.79 -5.20
C ILE A 191 -6.65 6.83 -5.98
N GLY A 192 -7.12 5.61 -6.26
CA GLY A 192 -6.37 4.61 -6.98
C GLY A 192 -6.02 5.04 -8.41
N THR A 193 -6.97 5.63 -9.15
CA THR A 193 -6.73 6.21 -10.49
C THR A 193 -5.58 7.22 -10.45
N ILE A 194 -5.62 8.17 -9.51
CA ILE A 194 -4.57 9.19 -9.36
C ILE A 194 -3.21 8.57 -9.02
N LEU A 195 -3.19 7.52 -8.19
CA LEU A 195 -1.96 6.85 -7.80
C LEU A 195 -1.34 6.03 -8.94
N ILE A 196 -2.17 5.42 -9.80
CA ILE A 196 -1.73 4.74 -11.02
C ILE A 196 -1.14 5.76 -11.99
N GLU A 197 -1.87 6.84 -12.30
CA GLU A 197 -1.38 7.90 -13.19
C GLU A 197 -0.09 8.55 -12.67
N ALA A 198 0.04 8.72 -11.35
CA ALA A 198 1.25 9.26 -10.74
C ALA A 198 2.42 8.27 -10.84
N GLN A 199 2.17 6.96 -10.79
CA GLN A 199 3.17 5.92 -10.98
C GLN A 199 3.72 5.93 -12.41
N GLU A 200 2.87 6.11 -13.41
CA GLU A 200 3.28 6.18 -14.83
C GLU A 200 4.12 7.42 -15.11
N ARG A 201 3.80 8.55 -14.48
CA ARG A 201 4.53 9.81 -14.63
C ARG A 201 5.87 9.82 -13.90
N MET A 202 6.05 8.98 -12.88
CA MET A 202 7.30 8.80 -12.11
C MET A 202 7.48 7.34 -11.67
N PRO A 203 8.00 6.46 -12.54
CA PRO A 203 8.14 5.02 -12.24
C PRO A 203 9.24 4.69 -11.20
N SER A 204 10.14 5.63 -10.86
CA SER A 204 11.38 5.34 -10.14
C SER A 204 11.33 5.51 -8.60
N ALA A 205 10.16 5.74 -7.98
CA ALA A 205 10.07 5.99 -6.53
C ALA A 205 10.21 4.71 -5.67
N SER A 206 11.41 4.42 -5.16
CA SER A 206 11.63 3.44 -4.08
C SER A 206 10.83 3.85 -2.82
N ASN A 207 9.74 3.14 -2.54
CA ASN A 207 8.89 3.37 -1.37
C ASN A 207 9.30 2.48 -0.20
N SER A 208 9.90 3.06 0.84
CA SER A 208 10.07 2.37 2.12
C SER A 208 8.71 2.26 2.80
N SER A 209 8.13 1.06 2.72
CA SER A 209 6.85 0.71 3.32
C SER A 209 6.95 0.71 4.85
N TYR A 210 6.07 1.46 5.53
CA TYR A 210 5.97 1.44 6.99
C TYR A 210 5.69 0.01 7.47
N ARG A 211 6.42 -0.43 8.48
CA ARG A 211 6.16 -1.67 9.22
C ARG A 211 6.02 -1.29 10.69
N PRO A 212 4.89 -1.56 11.36
CA PRO A 212 4.78 -1.33 12.79
C PRO A 212 5.85 -2.18 13.48
N THR A 213 6.63 -1.56 14.38
CA THR A 213 7.69 -2.24 15.13
C THR A 213 7.36 -2.20 16.61
N SER A 214 7.53 -3.33 17.31
CA SER A 214 7.58 -3.39 18.76
C SER A 214 9.00 -3.09 19.22
N HIS A 215 9.18 -2.02 19.99
CA HIS A 215 10.43 -1.81 20.72
C HIS A 215 10.46 -2.80 21.89
N SER A 216 11.21 -3.88 21.75
CA SER A 216 11.57 -4.75 22.88
C SER A 216 12.96 -5.33 22.64
N ARG A 217 13.97 -4.66 23.22
CA ARG A 217 15.31 -5.19 23.42
C ARG A 217 15.21 -6.42 24.32
N ARG A 218 15.74 -7.57 23.90
CA ARG A 218 16.27 -8.60 24.81
C ARG A 218 17.52 -9.27 24.22
N PRO A 219 18.60 -9.44 25.00
CA PRO A 219 19.81 -10.16 24.62
C PRO A 219 19.84 -11.57 25.22
N TYR A 220 20.18 -12.60 24.44
CA TYR A 220 20.71 -13.89 24.91
C TYR A 220 21.21 -14.68 23.69
N SER A 221 22.52 -14.92 23.54
CA SER A 221 23.31 -16.03 24.09
C SER A 221 23.18 -17.33 23.29
N GLY A 222 24.31 -17.69 22.66
CA GLY A 222 24.92 -19.02 22.66
C GLY A 222 24.11 -20.23 22.23
N SER A 223 24.48 -20.82 21.09
CA SER A 223 24.33 -22.26 20.85
C SER A 223 25.44 -22.68 19.87
N SER A 224 26.54 -23.27 20.36
CA SER A 224 26.80 -24.72 20.49
C SER A 224 26.74 -25.48 19.15
N TYR A 225 27.93 -25.85 18.69
CA TYR A 225 28.23 -26.57 17.46
C TYR A 225 27.99 -28.08 17.69
N VAL A 226 27.25 -28.73 16.80
CA VAL A 226 27.15 -30.20 16.71
C VAL A 226 27.60 -30.61 15.30
N PRO A 227 28.66 -31.40 15.12
CA PRO A 227 29.05 -31.94 13.82
C PRO A 227 28.35 -33.27 13.56
N GLY A 228 27.69 -33.40 12.41
CA GLY A 228 27.01 -34.63 11.98
C GLY A 228 27.16 -34.87 10.48
N TYR A 229 27.40 -36.14 10.15
CA TYR A 229 27.92 -36.73 8.91
C TYR A 229 27.03 -36.69 7.65
N SER A 230 27.71 -36.75 6.50
CA SER A 230 27.40 -37.45 5.22
C SER A 230 26.11 -37.15 4.43
N ASN A 231 26.25 -36.75 3.15
CA ASN A 231 25.97 -37.63 1.99
C ASN A 231 26.36 -36.94 0.64
N PRO A 232 27.05 -37.62 -0.30
CA PRO A 232 27.25 -37.11 -1.65
C PRO A 232 26.28 -37.81 -2.62
N TYR A 233 25.30 -37.09 -3.18
CA TYR A 233 24.73 -37.28 -4.54
C TYR A 233 23.40 -36.51 -4.64
N SER A 234 23.46 -35.32 -5.23
CA SER A 234 22.29 -34.59 -5.77
C SER A 234 22.70 -33.89 -7.07
N PRO A 235 21.89 -33.95 -8.15
CA PRO A 235 22.22 -33.33 -9.44
C PRO A 235 22.10 -31.79 -9.38
N PRO A 236 22.75 -31.04 -10.28
CA PRO A 236 22.87 -29.59 -10.17
C PRO A 236 21.57 -28.90 -10.61
N SER A 237 20.75 -28.50 -9.63
CA SER A 237 19.72 -27.48 -9.84
C SER A 237 20.41 -26.13 -10.04
N HIS A 238 20.14 -25.46 -11.16
CA HIS A 238 20.52 -24.07 -11.41
C HIS A 238 19.99 -23.16 -10.30
N HIS A 239 20.80 -22.99 -9.25
CA HIS A 239 20.58 -22.02 -8.19
C HIS A 239 21.08 -20.68 -8.71
N ASN A 240 20.15 -19.76 -8.95
CA ASN A 240 20.49 -18.35 -8.92
C ASN A 240 21.02 -18.06 -7.50
N PRO A 241 22.29 -17.67 -7.31
CA PRO A 241 22.84 -17.54 -5.97
C PRO A 241 22.05 -16.47 -5.20
N PRO A 242 21.86 -16.64 -3.88
CA PRO A 242 21.24 -15.63 -3.06
C PRO A 242 22.02 -14.34 -3.23
N GLN A 243 21.30 -13.29 -3.63
CA GLN A 243 21.80 -11.96 -3.86
C GLN A 243 22.50 -11.47 -2.57
N GLN A 244 23.83 -11.63 -2.49
CA GLN A 244 24.60 -11.44 -1.25
C GLN A 244 24.57 -9.97 -0.86
N MET A 245 23.78 -9.64 0.16
CA MET A 245 23.83 -8.34 0.79
C MET A 245 25.18 -8.20 1.50
N GLN A 246 25.90 -7.13 1.20
CA GLN A 246 27.16 -6.77 1.83
C GLN A 246 26.97 -5.51 2.68
N THR A 247 27.92 -5.28 3.58
CA THR A 247 28.00 -4.06 4.37
C THR A 247 29.39 -3.46 4.20
N GLN A 248 29.46 -2.18 3.85
CA GLN A 248 30.69 -1.41 3.75
C GLN A 248 30.65 -0.23 4.73
N GLN A 249 31.82 0.07 5.29
CA GLN A 249 32.02 1.20 6.18
C GLN A 249 32.93 2.23 5.54
N ILE A 250 32.56 3.50 5.68
CA ILE A 250 33.42 4.63 5.28
C ILE A 250 33.42 5.68 6.39
N TYR A 251 34.47 6.47 6.45
CA TYR A 251 34.62 7.58 7.39
C TYR A 251 34.51 8.91 6.63
N ILE A 252 33.72 9.85 7.16
CA ILE A 252 33.53 11.19 6.60
C ILE A 252 33.87 12.22 7.68
N PRO A 253 34.68 13.26 7.41
CA PRO A 253 34.98 14.28 8.40
C PRO A 253 33.71 15.02 8.84
N ASN A 254 33.62 15.34 10.14
CA ASN A 254 32.43 15.91 10.77
C ASN A 254 31.93 17.19 10.07
N ASP A 255 32.84 18.04 9.60
CA ASP A 255 32.52 19.30 8.94
C ASP A 255 31.74 19.12 7.64
N PHE A 256 31.86 17.96 6.99
CA PHE A 256 31.17 17.65 5.74
C PHE A 256 29.92 16.79 5.93
N VAL A 257 29.68 16.24 7.13
CA VAL A 257 28.48 15.43 7.38
C VAL A 257 27.21 16.23 7.10
N GLY A 258 27.19 17.50 7.48
CA GLY A 258 26.04 18.39 7.25
C GLY A 258 25.68 18.54 5.76
N CYS A 259 26.68 18.62 4.86
CA CYS A 259 26.44 18.77 3.42
C CYS A 259 26.05 17.46 2.75
N ILE A 260 26.52 16.33 3.29
CA ILE A 260 26.13 14.98 2.87
C ILE A 260 24.69 14.68 3.30
N ILE A 261 24.28 15.06 4.52
CA ILE A 261 22.91 14.91 5.01
C ILE A 261 21.95 15.87 4.27
N GLY A 262 22.34 17.14 4.14
CA GLY A 262 21.51 18.20 3.60
C GLY A 262 20.43 18.67 4.57
N LYS A 263 19.82 19.83 4.29
CA LYS A 263 18.73 20.39 5.12
C LYS A 263 17.57 19.38 5.18
N GLY A 264 17.19 18.98 6.39
CA GLY A 264 16.14 17.98 6.63
C GLY A 264 16.46 16.56 6.14
N GLY A 265 17.74 16.24 5.86
CA GLY A 265 18.12 14.92 5.34
C GLY A 265 17.89 14.74 3.84
N SER A 266 17.52 15.80 3.11
CA SER A 266 17.19 15.76 1.68
C SER A 266 18.29 15.12 0.82
N LYS A 267 19.56 15.49 1.03
CA LYS A 267 20.67 15.05 0.17
C LYS A 267 21.08 13.60 0.44
N ILE A 268 21.13 13.18 1.70
CA ILE A 268 21.41 11.77 2.00
C ILE A 268 20.27 10.87 1.55
N ASN A 269 19.02 11.35 1.61
CA ASN A 269 17.87 10.61 1.10
C ASN A 269 17.93 10.44 -0.42
N GLU A 270 18.39 11.45 -1.16
CA GLU A 270 18.68 11.35 -2.59
C GLU A 270 19.76 10.30 -2.89
N ILE A 271 20.86 10.28 -2.13
CA ILE A 271 21.94 9.30 -2.31
C ILE A 271 21.45 7.88 -2.00
N ARG A 272 20.67 7.69 -0.94
CA ARG A 272 20.01 6.40 -0.62
C ARG A 272 19.10 5.96 -1.76
N HIS A 273 18.37 6.89 -2.35
CA HIS A 273 17.46 6.62 -3.46
C HIS A 273 18.20 6.18 -4.73
N MET A 274 19.22 6.94 -5.15
CA MET A 274 20.00 6.64 -6.36
C MET A 274 20.80 5.35 -6.23
N SER A 275 21.34 5.06 -5.04
CA SER A 275 22.17 3.87 -4.82
C SER A 275 21.38 2.61 -4.47
N ALA A 276 20.09 2.72 -4.14
CA ALA A 276 19.28 1.62 -3.60
C ALA A 276 19.99 0.87 -2.44
N SER A 277 20.74 1.62 -1.63
CA SER A 277 21.49 1.11 -0.47
C SER A 277 20.95 1.69 0.83
N GLN A 278 21.03 0.91 1.91
CA GLN A 278 20.74 1.37 3.26
C GLN A 278 21.96 2.09 3.82
N ILE A 279 21.90 3.41 3.93
CA ILE A 279 23.02 4.24 4.45
C ILE A 279 22.67 4.75 5.85
N LYS A 280 23.48 4.42 6.86
CA LYS A 280 23.32 4.86 8.25
C LYS A 280 24.54 5.68 8.67
N ILE A 281 24.30 6.94 9.02
CA ILE A 281 25.33 7.86 9.51
C ILE A 281 25.30 7.79 11.04
N MET A 282 26.41 7.43 11.66
CA MET A 282 26.53 7.27 13.11
C MET A 282 26.72 8.61 13.82
N GLU A 283 26.59 8.61 15.15
CA GLU A 283 26.99 9.76 15.97
C GLU A 283 28.53 9.85 16.06
N PRO A 284 29.10 11.04 16.27
CA PRO A 284 30.55 11.19 16.47
C PRO A 284 31.02 10.31 17.64
N GLY A 285 32.09 9.56 17.45
CA GLY A 285 32.62 8.64 18.48
C GLY A 285 31.87 7.31 18.63
N ALA A 286 30.86 7.04 17.79
CA ALA A 286 30.20 5.74 17.78
C ALA A 286 31.11 4.66 17.17
N VAL A 287 31.37 3.60 17.94
CA VAL A 287 32.01 2.37 17.46
C VAL A 287 30.96 1.60 16.65
N GLY A 288 31.32 1.07 15.48
CA GLY A 288 30.37 0.36 14.61
C GLY A 288 29.82 -0.90 15.29
N VAL A 289 28.59 -0.86 15.82
CA VAL A 289 27.92 -2.03 16.41
C VAL A 289 26.78 -2.49 15.51
N GLY A 290 26.97 -3.62 14.85
CA GLY A 290 25.93 -4.34 14.10
C GLY A 290 26.32 -5.81 13.88
N PRO A 291 25.35 -6.75 13.85
CA PRO A 291 25.64 -8.17 13.65
C PRO A 291 26.29 -8.40 12.27
N GLY A 292 27.45 -9.08 12.24
CA GLY A 292 28.20 -9.37 11.02
C GLY A 292 29.22 -8.31 10.59
N ILE A 293 29.44 -7.28 11.42
CA ILE A 293 30.37 -6.19 11.13
C ILE A 293 31.63 -6.37 12.02
N PRO A 294 32.86 -6.40 11.46
CA PRO A 294 34.09 -6.40 12.27
C PRO A 294 34.10 -5.18 13.20
N ALA A 295 34.55 -5.35 14.44
CA ALA A 295 34.72 -4.25 15.38
C ALA A 295 35.60 -3.17 14.72
N ALA A 296 34.99 -2.04 14.36
CA ALA A 296 35.69 -0.97 13.69
C ALA A 296 36.62 -0.27 14.68
N SER A 297 37.85 0.04 14.24
CA SER A 297 38.74 0.94 14.97
C SER A 297 37.98 2.23 15.30
N PRO A 298 38.18 2.83 16.49
CA PRO A 298 37.63 4.15 16.79
C PRO A 298 38.04 5.08 15.65
N GLY A 299 37.07 5.71 14.98
CA GLY A 299 37.38 6.74 14.01
C GLY A 299 38.24 7.81 14.67
N GLY A 300 39.17 8.43 13.92
CA GLY A 300 39.96 9.52 14.46
C GLY A 300 39.08 10.65 15.01
N GLU A 301 39.56 11.38 16.01
CA GLU A 301 38.87 12.57 16.54
C GLU A 301 38.57 13.53 15.38
N GLY A 302 37.31 13.59 14.95
CA GLY A 302 36.88 14.43 13.82
C GLY A 302 36.19 13.70 12.67
N GLU A 303 36.13 12.37 12.68
CA GLU A 303 35.46 11.59 11.63
C GLU A 303 34.17 10.92 12.11
N ARG A 304 33.23 10.73 11.18
CA ARG A 304 31.95 10.09 11.42
C ARG A 304 31.82 8.85 10.56
N LEU A 305 31.48 7.73 11.21
CA LEU A 305 31.26 6.45 10.56
C LEU A 305 29.94 6.46 9.78
N VAL A 306 30.02 6.05 8.52
CA VAL A 306 28.87 5.79 7.65
C VAL A 306 28.87 4.32 7.27
N VAL A 307 27.77 3.65 7.57
CA VAL A 307 27.56 2.22 7.30
C VAL A 307 26.59 2.09 6.12
N ILE A 308 27.00 1.39 5.07
CA ILE A 308 26.24 1.20 3.84
C ILE A 308 25.95 -0.29 3.70
N THR A 309 24.69 -0.70 3.57
CA THR A 309 24.29 -2.10 3.39
C THR A 309 23.45 -2.24 2.12
N GLY A 310 23.77 -3.21 1.27
CA GLY A 310 23.11 -3.39 -0.02
C GLY A 310 23.77 -4.45 -0.91
N GLN A 311 23.39 -4.52 -2.18
CA GLN A 311 24.13 -5.28 -3.18
C GLN A 311 25.51 -4.65 -3.43
N PRO A 312 26.55 -5.41 -3.83
CA PRO A 312 27.88 -4.86 -4.08
C PRO A 312 27.87 -3.67 -5.08
N SER A 313 27.09 -3.78 -6.15
CA SER A 313 26.91 -2.70 -7.14
C SER A 313 26.24 -1.45 -6.56
N ASN A 314 25.27 -1.65 -5.68
CA ASN A 314 24.51 -0.59 -5.02
C ASN A 314 25.38 0.15 -4.01
N ILE A 315 26.20 -0.59 -3.27
CA ILE A 315 27.16 -0.04 -2.32
C ILE A 315 28.20 0.81 -3.06
N GLN A 316 28.77 0.30 -4.16
CA GLN A 316 29.73 1.06 -4.96
C GLN A 316 29.15 2.39 -5.46
N MET A 317 27.91 2.35 -5.96
CA MET A 317 27.20 3.56 -6.35
C MET A 317 27.00 4.53 -5.18
N ALA A 318 26.59 4.03 -4.01
CA ALA A 318 26.41 4.85 -2.80
C ALA A 318 27.72 5.54 -2.40
N VAL A 319 28.82 4.80 -2.38
CA VAL A 319 30.15 5.30 -2.03
C VAL A 319 30.58 6.40 -3.01
N GLN A 320 30.41 6.18 -4.31
CA GLN A 320 30.77 7.17 -5.33
C GLN A 320 29.98 8.48 -5.17
N LEU A 321 28.67 8.39 -4.91
CA LEU A 321 27.82 9.56 -4.70
C LEU A 321 28.18 10.34 -3.43
N LEU A 322 28.53 9.63 -2.36
CA LEU A 322 28.99 10.24 -1.10
C LEU A 322 30.31 10.99 -1.30
N TYR A 323 31.30 10.38 -1.96
CA TYR A 323 32.57 11.03 -2.26
C TYR A 323 32.42 12.21 -3.22
N HIS A 324 31.61 12.05 -4.28
CA HIS A 324 31.36 13.13 -5.21
C HIS A 324 30.77 14.36 -4.51
N ARG A 325 29.86 14.14 -3.55
CA ARG A 325 29.25 15.23 -2.81
C ARG A 325 30.21 15.88 -1.81
N LEU A 326 31.04 15.08 -1.16
CA LEU A 326 32.11 15.55 -0.28
C LEU A 326 33.06 16.49 -1.05
N GLU A 327 33.47 16.08 -2.25
CA GLU A 327 34.41 16.83 -3.08
C GLU A 327 33.82 18.13 -3.62
N GLN A 328 32.55 18.13 -4.04
CA GLN A 328 31.84 19.35 -4.42
C GLN A 328 31.82 20.39 -3.30
N GLU A 329 31.59 19.97 -2.06
CA GLU A 329 31.56 20.90 -0.93
C GLU A 329 32.97 21.38 -0.57
N LYS A 330 33.99 20.52 -0.64
CA LYS A 330 35.39 20.90 -0.47
C LYS A 330 35.82 21.96 -1.48
N GLN A 331 35.45 21.78 -2.76
CA GLN A 331 35.73 22.75 -3.83
C GLN A 331 35.04 24.09 -3.58
N LYS A 332 33.81 24.06 -3.04
CA LYS A 332 33.04 25.26 -2.72
C LYS A 332 33.63 26.04 -1.54
N GLN A 333 34.10 25.35 -0.51
CA GLN A 333 34.79 25.97 0.63
C GLN A 333 36.12 26.61 0.21
N LEU A 334 36.91 25.93 -0.64
CA LEU A 334 38.15 26.48 -1.21
C LEU A 334 37.89 27.75 -2.03
N ARG A 335 36.84 27.76 -2.86
CA ARG A 335 36.45 28.97 -3.62
C ARG A 335 36.02 30.11 -2.70
N ALA A 336 35.26 29.82 -1.64
CA ALA A 336 34.82 30.83 -0.69
C ALA A 336 36.00 31.46 0.07
N GLN A 337 37.02 30.67 0.42
CA GLN A 337 38.24 31.14 1.08
C GLN A 337 39.17 31.94 0.15
N SER A 338 39.15 31.70 -1.16
CA SER A 338 39.91 32.51 -2.14
C SER A 338 39.25 33.85 -2.50
N SER A 339 38.03 34.09 -2.03
CA SER A 339 37.23 35.29 -2.31
C SER A 339 37.02 36.19 -1.07
N SER A 340 37.72 35.91 0.03
CA SER A 340 37.82 36.75 1.23
C SER A 340 39.27 37.22 1.38
#